data_AF-A0A1I8PPI6-F1
#
_entry.id   AF-A0A1I8PPI6-F1
#
_cell.length_a   1.000
_cell.length_b   1.000
_cell.length_c   1.000
_cell.angle_alpha   90.00
_cell.angle_beta   90.00
_cell.angle_gamma   90.00
#
_symmetry.space_group_name_H-M   'P 1'
#
loop_
_entity.id
_entity.type
_entity.pdbx_description
1 polymer ?
#
loop_
_entity_poly.entity_id
_entity_poly.type
_entity_poly.pdbx_seq_one_letter_code
_entity_poly.pdbx_strand_id
1 'polypeptide(L)'
;MFRIQKLLIEEYREIYEPIIVENPFTQVNERGIGLRQYHIGLTRSNIFFGCDDFDNTNLGNIRGNGVDPEIETFDLVSMLPLQFIKLNFFRKRGRDIMRIIICGEEDRPMFFEFGGHFYKRLFWKTWRERISSIRLLHPNLMHINGSSPFSSTDVLADDEICQAVVHRVPSMCSYGNCSLSPYINSE
;
A
#
# COMPACT_ATOMS: atom_id res chain seq x y z
N MET A 1 5.63 5.07 4.24
CA MET A 1 5.49 6.49 3.84
C MET A 1 4.01 6.76 3.85
N PHE A 2 3.57 7.75 4.65
CA PHE A 2 2.16 7.99 4.97
C PHE A 2 1.76 9.40 4.54
N ARG A 3 1.91 9.71 3.25
CA ARG A 3 1.89 11.09 2.76
C ARG A 3 0.49 11.68 2.81
N ILE A 4 -0.52 10.90 2.41
CA ILE A 4 -1.91 11.35 2.46
C ILE A 4 -2.34 11.51 3.90
N GLN A 5 -2.00 10.55 4.78
CA GLN A 5 -2.35 10.67 6.19
C GLN A 5 -1.75 11.93 6.83
N LYS A 6 -0.47 12.23 6.56
CA LYS A 6 0.19 13.45 7.03
C LYS A 6 -0.50 14.71 6.51
N LEU A 7 -0.78 14.77 5.20
CA LEU A 7 -1.45 15.90 4.57
C LEU A 7 -2.85 16.14 5.16
N LEU A 8 -3.62 15.06 5.39
CA LEU A 8 -4.94 15.17 6.01
C LEU A 8 -4.88 15.73 7.45
N ILE A 9 -3.86 15.36 8.22
CA ILE A 9 -3.69 15.87 9.59
C ILE A 9 -3.23 17.32 9.60
N GLU A 10 -2.41 17.74 8.64
CA GLU A 10 -1.87 19.09 8.61
C GLU A 10 -2.86 20.09 8.01
N GLU A 11 -3.43 19.77 6.85
CA GLU A 11 -4.22 20.72 6.05
C GLU A 11 -5.72 20.43 6.05
N TYR A 12 -6.13 19.17 6.18
CA TYR A 12 -7.54 18.75 6.03
C TYR A 12 -8.11 18.10 7.30
N ARG A 13 -7.88 18.72 8.46
CA ARG A 13 -8.30 18.19 9.79
C ARG A 13 -9.80 17.90 9.92
N GLU A 14 -10.61 18.53 9.08
CA GLU A 14 -12.07 18.33 9.02
C GLU A 14 -12.44 16.94 8.47
N ILE A 15 -11.52 16.27 7.76
CA ILE A 15 -11.70 14.92 7.25
C ILE A 15 -11.36 13.91 8.36
N TYR A 16 -12.35 13.56 9.18
CA TYR A 16 -12.21 12.67 10.34
C TYR A 16 -12.19 11.16 10.00
N GLU A 17 -11.70 10.77 8.82
CA GLU A 17 -11.64 9.36 8.42
C GLU A 17 -10.21 8.81 8.42
N PRO A 18 -9.93 7.70 9.15
CA PRO A 18 -8.60 7.12 9.14
C PRO A 18 -8.31 6.41 7.80
N ILE A 19 -7.13 6.68 7.25
CA ILE A 19 -6.59 5.98 6.07
C ILE A 19 -6.25 4.54 6.48
N ILE A 20 -6.86 3.57 5.81
CA ILE A 20 -6.72 2.13 6.08
C ILE A 20 -5.52 1.56 5.33
N VAL A 21 -5.27 2.07 4.12
CA VAL A 21 -4.10 1.75 3.31
C VAL A 21 -3.78 2.91 2.39
N GLU A 22 -2.50 3.18 2.19
CA GLU A 22 -2.00 4.11 1.18
C GLU A 22 -0.72 3.58 0.56
N ASN A 23 -0.57 3.77 -0.75
CA ASN A 23 0.61 3.35 -1.49
C ASN A 23 0.82 4.23 -2.73
N PRO A 24 2.05 4.26 -3.28
CA PRO A 24 2.30 4.87 -4.58
C PRO A 24 1.72 4.01 -5.72
N PHE A 25 1.11 4.67 -6.68
CA PHE A 25 0.58 4.11 -7.92
C PHE A 25 1.06 4.91 -9.13
N THR A 26 1.16 4.23 -10.25
CA THR A 26 1.31 4.84 -11.57
C THR A 26 0.00 4.66 -12.33
N GLN A 27 -0.63 5.76 -12.73
CA GLN A 27 -1.72 5.71 -13.70
C GLN A 27 -1.14 5.27 -15.05
N VAL A 28 -1.78 4.31 -15.70
CA VAL A 28 -1.33 3.76 -16.98
C VAL A 28 -2.44 3.85 -18.02
N ASN A 29 -2.07 3.91 -19.30
CA ASN A 29 -3.03 3.74 -20.39
C ASN A 29 -3.33 2.25 -20.65
N GLU A 30 -4.21 1.96 -21.61
CA GLU A 30 -4.60 0.58 -21.98
C GLU A 30 -3.44 -0.31 -22.46
N ARG A 31 -2.37 0.33 -22.98
CA ARG A 31 -1.12 -0.33 -23.39
C ARG A 31 -0.16 -0.54 -22.22
N GLY A 32 -0.50 -0.01 -21.04
CA GLY A 32 0.29 -0.07 -19.83
C GLY A 32 1.49 0.89 -19.84
N ILE A 33 1.42 1.97 -20.60
CA ILE A 33 2.39 3.07 -20.55
C ILE A 33 2.01 3.99 -19.39
N GLY A 34 2.97 4.34 -18.54
CA GLY A 34 2.75 5.26 -17.41
C GLY A 34 2.42 6.67 -17.89
N LEU A 35 1.40 7.27 -17.29
CA LEU A 35 0.92 8.62 -17.55
C LEU A 35 1.31 9.59 -16.43
N ARG A 36 1.03 9.20 -15.18
CA ARG A 36 1.30 10.03 -13.99
C ARG A 36 1.47 9.16 -12.75
N GLN A 37 2.24 9.64 -11.78
CA GLN A 37 2.36 9.01 -10.46
C GLN A 37 1.40 9.66 -9.48
N TYR A 38 0.75 8.83 -8.67
CA TYR A 38 -0.13 9.24 -7.58
C TYR A 38 0.30 8.52 -6.31
N HIS A 39 0.14 9.17 -5.16
CA HIS A 39 -0.09 8.46 -3.92
C HIS A 39 -1.59 8.27 -3.80
N ILE A 40 -2.06 7.05 -3.59
CA ILE A 40 -3.49 6.76 -3.46
C ILE A 40 -3.73 6.22 -2.05
N GLY A 41 -4.75 6.75 -1.39
CA GLY A 41 -5.15 6.39 -0.03
C GLY A 41 -6.60 5.93 -0.02
N LEU A 42 -6.91 4.99 0.85
CA LEU A 42 -8.25 4.42 0.97
C LEU A 42 -8.72 4.50 2.42
N THR A 43 -9.94 5.01 2.60
CA THR A 43 -10.68 4.97 3.88
C THR A 43 -11.87 4.02 3.76
N ARG A 44 -12.75 4.01 4.77
CA ARG A 44 -13.98 3.20 4.72
C ARG A 44 -14.98 3.70 3.67
N SER A 45 -14.99 4.99 3.38
CA SER A 45 -16.03 5.60 2.52
C SER A 45 -15.49 6.43 1.36
N ASN A 46 -14.20 6.78 1.34
CA ASN A 46 -13.57 7.58 0.30
C ASN A 46 -12.24 6.98 -0.20
N ILE A 47 -11.91 7.24 -1.47
CA ILE A 47 -10.57 7.08 -2.03
C ILE A 47 -9.96 8.46 -2.29
N PHE A 48 -8.68 8.60 -2.01
CA PHE A 48 -7.92 9.84 -2.08
C PHE A 48 -6.81 9.70 -3.12
N PHE A 49 -6.63 10.73 -3.94
CA PHE A 49 -5.54 10.82 -4.90
C PHE A 49 -4.74 12.06 -4.59
N GLY A 50 -3.47 11.88 -4.21
CA GLY A 50 -2.52 12.97 -4.15
C GLY A 50 -1.37 12.76 -5.13
N CYS A 51 -0.71 13.83 -5.52
CA CYS A 51 0.45 13.78 -6.38
C CYS A 51 1.42 14.90 -6.06
N ASP A 52 2.68 14.73 -6.47
CA ASP A 52 3.64 15.81 -6.37
C ASP A 52 3.36 16.90 -7.40
N ASP A 53 3.30 18.15 -6.94
CA ASP A 53 3.33 19.37 -7.75
C ASP A 53 4.63 20.15 -7.44
N PHE A 54 5.59 20.05 -8.36
CA PHE A 54 6.87 20.73 -8.24
C PHE A 54 6.86 22.15 -8.81
N ASP A 55 5.83 22.53 -9.57
CA ASP A 55 5.78 23.82 -10.25
C ASP A 55 5.41 24.96 -9.30
N ASN A 56 4.62 24.67 -8.26
CA ASN A 56 4.17 25.65 -7.26
C ASN A 56 5.12 25.82 -6.07
N THR A 57 6.16 25.00 -5.92
CA THR A 57 6.95 24.97 -4.68
C THR A 57 8.26 25.75 -4.81
N ASN A 58 8.38 26.87 -4.08
CA ASN A 58 9.65 27.58 -3.91
C ASN A 58 10.60 26.78 -2.99
N LEU A 59 11.27 25.77 -3.56
CA LEU A 59 12.22 24.86 -2.88
C LEU A 59 13.34 25.59 -2.08
N GLY A 60 13.58 26.87 -2.34
CA GLY A 60 14.52 27.71 -1.61
C GLY A 60 14.13 28.01 -0.16
N ASN A 61 12.84 27.94 0.21
CA ASN A 61 12.34 28.30 1.55
C ASN A 61 12.16 27.11 2.50
N ILE A 62 12.34 25.88 2.04
CA ILE A 62 12.01 24.65 2.79
C ILE A 62 12.94 24.42 3.99
N ARG A 63 14.16 24.99 3.99
CA ARG A 63 15.19 24.64 5.00
C ARG A 63 14.99 25.21 6.41
N GLY A 64 13.92 25.97 6.70
CA GLY A 64 13.84 26.74 7.96
C GLY A 64 12.54 26.71 8.77
N ASN A 65 11.41 26.25 8.21
CA ASN A 65 10.10 26.61 8.77
C ASN A 65 9.38 25.48 9.56
N GLY A 66 10.03 24.34 9.79
CA GLY A 66 9.38 23.21 10.48
C GLY A 66 8.25 22.54 9.69
N VAL A 67 8.20 22.78 8.38
CA VAL A 67 7.27 22.14 7.44
C VAL A 67 7.76 20.73 7.13
N ASP A 68 6.85 19.76 7.04
CA ASP A 68 7.21 18.38 6.70
C ASP A 68 7.55 18.29 5.20
N PRO A 69 8.82 18.03 4.84
CA PRO A 69 9.26 18.01 3.44
C PRO A 69 8.62 16.89 2.63
N GLU A 70 8.01 15.87 3.27
CA GLU A 70 7.31 14.82 2.56
C GLU A 70 5.95 15.26 1.99
N ILE A 71 5.36 16.33 2.52
CA ILE A 71 4.06 16.82 2.07
C ILE A 71 4.10 18.21 1.43
N GLU A 72 5.22 18.93 1.53
CA GLU A 72 5.28 20.31 1.04
C GLU A 72 5.10 20.46 -0.48
N THR A 73 5.56 19.49 -1.27
CA THR A 73 5.31 19.44 -2.72
C THR A 73 4.12 18.55 -3.07
N PHE A 74 3.34 18.11 -2.09
CA PHE A 74 2.35 17.03 -2.27
C PHE A 74 0.93 17.56 -2.12
N ASP A 75 0.21 17.60 -3.23
CA ASP A 75 -1.14 18.11 -3.26
C ASP A 75 -2.17 16.98 -3.28
N LEU A 76 -3.29 17.22 -2.58
CA LEU A 76 -4.48 16.40 -2.70
C LEU A 76 -5.27 16.80 -3.95
N VAL A 77 -5.17 16.00 -5.01
CA VAL A 77 -5.82 16.28 -6.30
C VAL A 77 -7.30 15.99 -6.25
N SER A 78 -7.70 14.88 -5.63
CA SER A 78 -9.10 14.51 -5.56
C SER A 78 -9.44 13.58 -4.40
N MET A 79 -10.70 13.69 -3.96
CA MET A 79 -11.35 12.79 -3.00
C MET A 79 -12.64 12.30 -3.65
N LEU A 80 -12.80 10.98 -3.80
CA LEU A 80 -13.96 10.38 -4.42
C LEU A 80 -14.68 9.43 -3.43
N PRO A 81 -15.98 9.62 -3.20
CA PRO A 81 -16.76 8.68 -2.40
C PRO A 81 -16.84 7.31 -3.06
N LEU A 82 -16.59 6.27 -2.28
CA LEU A 82 -16.62 4.86 -2.72
C LEU A 82 -17.98 4.47 -3.32
N GLN A 83 -19.08 5.07 -2.84
CA GLN A 83 -20.42 4.84 -3.38
C GLN A 83 -20.58 5.22 -4.86
N PHE A 84 -19.70 6.07 -5.40
CA PHE A 84 -19.76 6.54 -6.78
C PHE A 84 -18.66 5.96 -7.68
N ILE A 85 -17.88 4.98 -7.20
CA ILE A 85 -16.80 4.40 -8.00
C ILE A 85 -16.90 2.88 -8.08
N LYS A 86 -16.80 2.32 -9.28
CA LYS A 86 -16.59 0.88 -9.48
C LYS A 86 -15.09 0.61 -9.49
N LEU A 87 -14.62 -0.18 -8.53
CA LEU A 87 -13.21 -0.48 -8.37
C LEU A 87 -13.00 -1.99 -8.55
N ASN A 88 -12.10 -2.37 -9.45
CA ASN A 88 -11.81 -3.75 -9.78
C ASN A 88 -10.31 -4.00 -9.81
N PHE A 89 -9.88 -5.18 -9.36
CA PHE A 89 -8.48 -5.62 -9.45
C PHE A 89 -8.37 -6.78 -10.42
N PHE A 90 -7.44 -6.73 -11.37
CA PHE A 90 -7.16 -7.89 -12.22
C PHE A 90 -5.70 -7.95 -12.62
N ARG A 91 -5.27 -9.15 -13.04
CA ARG A 91 -3.94 -9.38 -13.59
C ARG A 91 -4.02 -9.52 -15.11
N LYS A 92 -3.23 -8.72 -15.84
CA LYS A 92 -3.18 -8.75 -17.33
C LYS A 92 -1.73 -8.77 -17.79
N ARG A 93 -1.34 -9.78 -18.58
CA ARG A 93 0.04 -9.94 -19.11
C ARG A 93 1.11 -9.86 -18.01
N GLY A 94 0.86 -10.48 -16.86
CA GLY A 94 1.77 -10.47 -15.69
C GLY A 94 1.76 -9.17 -14.87
N ARG A 95 0.90 -8.20 -15.21
CA ARG A 95 0.80 -6.91 -14.52
C ARG A 95 -0.41 -6.87 -13.61
N ASP A 96 -0.23 -6.28 -12.44
CA ASP A 96 -1.24 -6.09 -11.40
C ASP A 96 -1.93 -4.73 -11.59
N ILE A 97 -3.18 -4.75 -12.05
CA ILE A 97 -3.91 -3.56 -12.49
C ILE A 97 -5.15 -3.32 -11.61
N MET A 98 -5.20 -2.15 -10.98
CA MET A 98 -6.40 -1.61 -10.37
C MET A 98 -7.12 -0.74 -11.40
N ARG A 99 -8.38 -1.06 -11.68
CA ARG A 99 -9.26 -0.27 -12.55
C ARG A 99 -10.30 0.45 -11.71
N ILE A 100 -10.42 1.75 -11.93
CA ILE A 100 -11.42 2.61 -11.32
C ILE A 100 -12.31 3.18 -12.41
N ILE A 101 -13.62 3.13 -12.21
CA ILE A 101 -14.63 3.70 -13.10
C ILE A 101 -15.52 4.59 -12.23
N ILE A 102 -15.74 5.83 -12.65
CA ILE A 102 -16.67 6.71 -11.95
C ILE A 102 -18.08 6.41 -12.48
N CYS A 103 -19.05 6.23 -11.59
CA CYS A 103 -20.45 6.03 -11.97
C CYS A 103 -20.94 7.23 -12.78
N GLY A 104 -21.48 6.98 -13.97
CA GLY A 104 -21.86 8.03 -14.94
C GLY A 104 -20.80 8.32 -16.01
N GLU A 105 -19.55 7.86 -15.83
CA GLU A 105 -18.47 7.97 -16.80
C GLU A 105 -17.91 6.58 -17.18
N GLU A 106 -18.79 5.66 -17.56
CA GLU A 106 -18.39 4.26 -17.80
C GLU A 106 -17.41 4.09 -18.98
N ASP A 107 -17.45 5.02 -19.93
CA ASP A 107 -16.60 5.04 -21.13
C ASP A 107 -15.16 5.51 -20.86
N ARG A 108 -14.85 5.97 -19.64
CA ARG A 108 -13.53 6.54 -19.28
C ARG A 108 -12.91 5.86 -18.06
N PRO A 109 -12.60 4.55 -18.14
CA PRO A 109 -11.94 3.88 -17.03
C PRO A 109 -10.51 4.39 -16.82
N MET A 110 -10.14 4.53 -15.54
CA MET A 110 -8.77 4.80 -15.13
C MET A 110 -8.09 3.51 -14.72
N PHE A 111 -6.86 3.31 -15.17
CA PHE A 111 -6.05 2.13 -14.83
C PHE A 111 -4.83 2.56 -14.03
N PHE A 112 -4.52 1.80 -12.99
CA PHE A 112 -3.44 2.06 -12.06
C PHE A 112 -2.64 0.80 -11.78
N GLU A 113 -1.34 0.98 -11.58
CA GLU A 113 -0.43 -0.08 -11.15
C GLU A 113 0.36 0.37 -9.95
N PHE A 114 0.73 -0.57 -9.07
CA PHE A 114 1.57 -0.25 -7.92
C PHE A 114 2.93 0.29 -8.37
N GLY A 115 3.26 1.48 -7.86
CA GLY A 115 4.56 2.14 -8.03
C GLY A 115 5.66 1.45 -7.22
N GLY A 116 6.90 1.89 -7.44
CA GLY A 116 8.10 1.29 -6.81
C GLY A 116 8.56 -0.01 -7.48
N HIS A 117 9.60 -0.66 -6.97
CA HIS A 117 10.08 -1.96 -7.45
C HIS A 117 9.92 -3.08 -6.41
N PHE A 118 9.95 -2.72 -5.13
CA PHE A 118 9.86 -3.66 -4.01
C PHE A 118 8.42 -3.78 -3.50
N TYR A 119 8.05 -4.96 -3.00
CA TYR A 119 6.79 -5.23 -2.30
C TYR A 119 5.47 -5.04 -3.08
N LYS A 120 5.49 -4.85 -4.40
CA LYS A 120 4.25 -4.72 -5.21
C LYS A 120 3.21 -5.79 -4.95
N ARG A 121 3.65 -7.06 -4.87
CA ARG A 121 2.76 -8.19 -4.59
C ARG A 121 2.14 -8.12 -3.19
N LEU A 122 2.88 -7.62 -2.21
CA LEU A 122 2.35 -7.43 -0.85
C LEU A 122 1.30 -6.32 -0.85
N PHE A 123 1.61 -5.15 -1.44
CA PHE A 123 0.65 -4.06 -1.55
C PHE A 123 -0.61 -4.46 -2.31
N TRP A 124 -0.45 -5.21 -3.40
CA TRP A 124 -1.57 -5.80 -4.14
C TRP A 124 -2.46 -6.66 -3.24
N LYS A 125 -1.89 -7.62 -2.50
CA LYS A 125 -2.65 -8.47 -1.56
C LYS A 125 -3.37 -7.61 -0.51
N THR A 126 -2.64 -6.70 0.15
CA THR A 126 -3.19 -5.84 1.21
C THR A 126 -4.35 -4.97 0.71
N TRP A 127 -4.23 -4.33 -0.47
CA TRP A 127 -5.31 -3.52 -1.01
C TRP A 127 -6.58 -4.34 -1.29
N ARG A 128 -6.43 -5.54 -1.87
CA ARG A 128 -7.56 -6.44 -2.12
C ARG A 128 -8.22 -6.89 -0.81
N GLU A 129 -7.43 -7.18 0.22
CA GLU A 129 -7.92 -7.55 1.56
C GLU A 129 -8.68 -6.40 2.22
N ARG A 130 -8.15 -5.16 2.17
CA ARG A 130 -8.83 -3.98 2.74
C ARG A 130 -10.14 -3.70 2.02
N ILE A 131 -10.17 -3.81 0.70
CA ILE A 131 -11.38 -3.59 -0.08
C ILE A 131 -12.43 -4.68 0.17
N SER A 132 -12.00 -5.93 0.28
CA SER A 132 -12.89 -7.03 0.65
C SER A 132 -13.50 -6.82 2.04
N SER A 133 -12.70 -6.36 3.00
CA SER A 133 -13.15 -6.01 4.34
C SER A 133 -14.19 -4.87 4.33
N ILE A 134 -13.98 -3.81 3.53
CA ILE A 134 -14.94 -2.71 3.39
C ILE A 134 -16.27 -3.23 2.86
N ARG A 135 -16.25 -4.09 1.83
CA ARG A 135 -17.47 -4.66 1.24
C ARG A 135 -18.26 -5.51 2.23
N LEU A 136 -17.58 -6.27 3.10
CA LEU A 136 -18.23 -7.06 4.15
C LEU A 136 -18.93 -6.17 5.19
N LEU A 137 -18.33 -5.02 5.52
CA LEU A 137 -18.89 -4.06 6.49
C LEU A 137 -19.97 -3.15 5.89
N HIS A 138 -19.92 -2.89 4.59
CA HIS A 138 -20.83 -2.02 3.86
C HIS A 138 -21.39 -2.73 2.62
N PRO A 139 -22.44 -3.58 2.79
CA PRO A 139 -23.03 -4.35 1.69
C PRO A 139 -23.61 -3.47 0.57
N ASN A 140 -23.88 -2.19 0.80
CA ASN A 140 -24.32 -1.25 -0.22
C ASN A 140 -23.22 -0.89 -1.25
N LEU A 141 -21.96 -1.25 -1.00
CA LEU A 141 -20.82 -1.01 -1.88
C LEU A 141 -20.49 -2.21 -2.79
N MET A 142 -21.50 -2.93 -3.30
CA MET A 142 -21.32 -4.15 -4.12
C MET A 142 -20.51 -3.94 -5.40
N HIS A 143 -20.45 -2.70 -5.88
CA HIS A 143 -19.76 -2.30 -7.11
C HIS A 143 -18.24 -2.15 -6.93
N ILE A 144 -17.72 -2.32 -5.72
CA ILE A 144 -16.30 -2.40 -5.41
C ILE A 144 -15.93 -3.87 -5.20
N ASN A 145 -14.98 -4.37 -5.97
CA ASN A 145 -14.51 -5.74 -5.86
C ASN A 145 -13.00 -5.82 -5.65
N GLY A 146 -12.63 -6.49 -4.55
CA GLY A 146 -11.24 -6.85 -4.25
C GLY A 146 -10.74 -8.03 -5.08
N SER A 147 -11.62 -8.83 -5.68
CA SER A 147 -11.25 -9.97 -6.53
C SER A 147 -11.36 -9.63 -8.03
N SER A 148 -10.60 -10.35 -8.85
CA SER A 148 -10.73 -10.24 -10.29
C SER A 148 -12.04 -10.87 -10.78
N PRO A 149 -12.82 -10.18 -11.63
CA PRO A 149 -14.00 -10.78 -12.26
C PRO A 149 -13.63 -11.87 -13.28
N PHE A 150 -12.34 -12.03 -13.59
CA PHE A 150 -11.82 -12.98 -14.58
C PHE A 150 -10.94 -14.08 -13.99
N SER A 151 -10.75 -14.13 -12.66
CA SER A 151 -9.85 -15.08 -12.01
C SER A 151 -10.63 -16.05 -11.12
N SER A 152 -10.72 -17.31 -11.53
CA SER A 152 -11.26 -18.40 -10.70
C SER A 152 -10.32 -18.80 -9.56
N THR A 153 -9.06 -18.35 -9.57
CA THR A 153 -8.08 -18.59 -8.50
C THR A 153 -8.12 -17.56 -7.38
N ASP A 154 -8.87 -16.45 -7.53
CA ASP A 154 -8.99 -15.44 -6.47
C ASP A 154 -9.91 -15.86 -5.31
N VAL A 155 -10.62 -16.99 -5.43
CA VAL A 155 -11.48 -17.57 -4.39
C VAL A 155 -10.70 -18.47 -3.43
N LEU A 156 -9.49 -18.90 -3.80
CA LEU A 156 -8.60 -19.61 -2.88
C LEU A 156 -7.72 -18.57 -2.20
N ALA A 157 -8.21 -18.05 -1.07
CA ALA A 157 -7.33 -17.88 0.07
C ALA A 157 -6.76 -19.27 0.41
N ASP A 158 -5.83 -19.76 -0.40
CA ASP A 158 -4.89 -20.75 0.10
C ASP A 158 -4.08 -19.98 1.13
N ASP A 159 -4.32 -20.34 2.38
CA ASP A 159 -3.47 -20.05 3.52
C ASP A 159 -2.04 -20.48 3.16
N GLU A 160 -1.29 -19.60 2.48
CA GLU A 160 0.16 -19.61 2.55
C GLU A 160 0.46 -19.34 4.03
N ILE A 161 0.58 -20.41 4.81
CA ILE A 161 1.12 -20.40 6.15
C ILE A 161 2.48 -19.71 6.03
N CYS A 162 2.51 -18.41 6.30
CA CYS A 162 3.75 -17.72 6.57
C CYS A 162 4.29 -18.34 7.86
N GLN A 163 5.19 -19.32 7.73
CA GLN A 163 6.07 -19.65 8.83
C GLN A 163 6.85 -18.38 9.15
N ALA A 164 6.43 -17.70 10.22
CA ALA A 164 7.25 -16.67 10.84
C ALA A 164 8.60 -17.33 11.14
N VAL A 165 9.66 -16.87 10.47
CA VAL A 165 11.02 -17.22 10.86
C VAL A 165 11.28 -16.46 12.15
N VAL A 166 10.82 -17.04 13.26
CA VAL A 166 11.22 -16.61 14.59
C VAL A 166 12.74 -16.77 14.63
N HIS A 167 13.45 -15.68 14.91
CA HIS A 167 14.90 -15.68 15.05
C HIS A 167 15.37 -16.93 15.80
N ARG A 168 16.35 -17.65 15.24
CA ARG A 168 17.01 -18.72 15.97
C ARG A 168 17.54 -18.13 17.27
N VAL A 169 17.17 -18.75 18.39
CA VAL A 169 17.68 -18.45 19.72
C VAL A 169 19.21 -18.32 19.62
N PRO A 170 19.83 -17.25 20.14
CA PRO A 170 21.27 -17.13 20.11
C PRO A 170 21.87 -18.38 20.74
N SER A 171 22.71 -19.09 19.98
CA SER A 171 23.54 -20.17 20.51
C SER A 171 24.30 -19.60 21.70
N MET A 172 23.94 -19.99 22.92
CA MET A 172 24.75 -19.69 24.09
C MET A 172 26.14 -20.24 23.84
N CYS A 173 27.13 -19.36 23.78
CA CYS A 173 28.52 -19.73 23.84
C CYS A 173 28.74 -20.43 25.19
N SER A 174 28.94 -21.74 25.16
CA SER A 174 29.40 -22.52 26.32
C SER A 174 30.81 -22.07 26.65
N TYR A 175 30.92 -21.14 27.60
CA TYR A 175 32.18 -20.86 28.27
C TYR A 175 32.51 -22.01 29.23
N GLY A 176 33.70 -22.60 29.04
CA GLY A 176 34.45 -23.22 30.12
C GLY A 176 34.31 -24.72 30.29
N ASN A 177 35.11 -25.49 29.55
CA ASN A 177 35.69 -26.72 30.11
C ASN A 177 37.14 -26.40 30.48
N CYS A 178 37.36 -26.09 31.75
CA CYS A 178 38.66 -26.13 32.38
C CYS A 178 39.21 -27.56 32.29
N SER A 179 40.29 -27.74 31.55
CA SER A 179 41.11 -28.95 31.58
C SER A 179 41.83 -29.05 32.91
N LEU A 180 41.31 -29.89 33.82
CA LEU A 180 42.04 -30.40 34.97
C LEU A 180 42.86 -31.62 34.53
N SER A 181 44.18 -31.45 34.53
CA SER A 181 45.19 -32.49 34.36
C SER A 181 45.19 -33.44 35.56
N PRO A 182 45.23 -34.78 35.37
CA PRO A 182 45.62 -35.70 36.42
C PRO A 182 47.11 -36.03 36.32
N TYR A 183 47.87 -35.56 37.32
CA TYR A 183 49.15 -36.13 37.71
C TYR A 183 48.93 -37.51 38.34
N ILE A 184 49.46 -38.58 37.74
CA ILE A 184 49.85 -39.79 38.48
C ILE A 184 51.17 -40.31 37.90
N ASN A 185 52.20 -40.25 38.74
CA ASN A 185 53.51 -40.87 38.54
C ASN A 185 53.40 -42.39 38.69
N SER A 186 54.11 -43.12 37.83
CA SER A 186 54.43 -44.54 38.01
C SER A 186 55.89 -44.67 38.43
N GLU A 187 56.13 -45.24 39.62
CA GLU A 187 57.32 -46.05 39.93
C GLU A 187 57.11 -47.48 39.44
#